data_AF-A0AAD5SWC1-F1
#
_entry.id   AF-A0AAD5SWC1-F1
#
_cell.length_a   1.000
_cell.length_b   1.000
_cell.length_c   1.000
_cell.angle_alpha   90.00
_cell.angle_beta   90.00
_cell.angle_gamma   90.00
#
_symmetry.space_group_name_H-M   'P 1'
#
loop_
_entity.id
_entity.type
_entity.pdbx_description
1 polymer ?
#
loop_
_entity_poly.entity_id
_entity_poly.type
_entity_poly.pdbx_seq_one_letter_code
_entity_poly.pdbx_strand_id
1 'polypeptide(L)'
;MDRTNEYSGDTFWSQWVKCSSWDESIPMSIASDTSILTPGPPFMKLTTPKSITLFEYNAPLPEPETAERELQTVVQEADATGKQQITIQIETFGPVVPSKKFLSSLGFVEQKGQQVRIKNIANVQNSNGSNISVPVGFEILKVSPDSGSDWTERLDIEIMLFGYPPAHAAKLSPALEYMHARGDEHYIVKHLDRGVAAGYMTMRYTHGLAYLQGAGVLEEYRKKGLTRALLNVCVGDAKRKGFTSIATTGWNDAAEKAWEAMGRKKRMNAPAVTPLAELPRPVRMRICGLSGSGKSTLAARLADKLGLAAGEEDAWHFTTGRDFTVDAAAVVQQRARAFATANAARGFVTDGFWRDIHGVLLPRVNVVVALDYPLGVVLWRLVVRTFWRCWTKQPLWDTDITESFLQQAQLWHEDNIFGHLLRSWWHARFGADERGKMRELWLREGWPLDPDSEDPNDCWHGPRYLLKFKHPRELEEWLRAA
;
A
#
# COMPACT_ATOMS: atom_id res chain seq x y z
N MET A 1 -29.46 2.62 -20.10
CA MET A 1 -29.99 3.57 -19.10
C MET A 1 -29.23 3.35 -17.82
N ASP A 2 -28.61 4.43 -17.37
CA ASP A 2 -27.53 4.55 -16.40
C ASP A 2 -27.65 3.77 -15.09
N ARG A 3 -26.53 3.12 -14.74
CA ARG A 3 -25.98 3.17 -13.38
C ARG A 3 -24.51 3.60 -13.50
N THR A 4 -24.36 4.90 -13.69
CA THR A 4 -23.13 5.66 -13.69
C THR A 4 -22.46 5.66 -12.32
N ASN A 5 -21.13 5.53 -12.33
CA ASN A 5 -20.16 6.18 -11.45
C ASN A 5 -20.61 6.60 -10.03
N GLU A 6 -20.29 5.76 -9.05
CA GLU A 6 -19.90 6.10 -7.67
C GLU A 6 -19.07 4.86 -7.25
N TYR A 7 -17.74 4.84 -7.14
CA TYR A 7 -16.86 5.72 -6.39
C TYR A 7 -15.47 5.79 -7.03
N SER A 8 -15.11 6.99 -7.46
CA SER A 8 -13.74 7.49 -7.58
C SER A 8 -13.15 7.74 -6.17
N GLY A 9 -11.94 7.26 -5.88
CA GLY A 9 -11.13 7.76 -4.74
C GLY A 9 -10.47 6.75 -3.79
N ASP A 10 -10.75 5.45 -3.88
CA ASP A 10 -10.52 4.54 -2.73
C ASP A 10 -9.32 3.55 -2.84
N THR A 11 -8.40 3.76 -3.79
CA THR A 11 -7.28 2.84 -4.06
C THR A 11 -5.96 3.14 -3.32
N PHE A 12 -5.97 3.91 -2.22
CA PHE A 12 -4.77 4.17 -1.42
C PHE A 12 -4.86 3.76 0.06
N TRP A 13 -5.94 3.11 0.49
CA TRP A 13 -5.99 2.69 1.90
C TRP A 13 -5.22 1.39 2.10
N SER A 14 -4.16 1.43 2.91
CA SER A 14 -3.60 0.19 3.46
C SER A 14 -4.73 -0.52 4.20
N GLN A 15 -4.80 -1.85 4.08
CA GLN A 15 -5.85 -2.62 4.76
C GLN A 15 -5.88 -2.37 6.28
N TRP A 16 -4.75 -1.95 6.85
CA TRP A 16 -4.64 -1.50 8.22
C TRP A 16 -5.40 -0.18 8.46
N VAL A 17 -5.26 0.84 7.61
CA VAL A 17 -6.04 2.10 7.74
C VAL A 17 -7.54 1.84 7.60
N LYS A 18 -7.93 0.91 6.71
CA LYS A 18 -9.32 0.43 6.62
C LYS A 18 -9.80 -0.30 7.88
N CYS A 19 -8.91 -0.97 8.62
CA CYS A 19 -9.23 -1.57 9.93
C CYS A 19 -9.29 -0.50 11.01
N SER A 20 -8.35 0.45 11.03
CA SER A 20 -8.19 1.41 12.10
C SER A 20 -9.19 2.55 12.05
N SER A 21 -9.84 2.80 10.89
CA SER A 21 -11.08 3.58 10.82
C SER A 21 -12.21 2.93 11.63
N TRP A 22 -12.06 1.66 12.00
CA TRP A 22 -12.95 1.00 12.92
C TRP A 22 -12.37 1.22 14.30
N ASP A 23 -13.08 2.01 15.09
CA ASP A 23 -12.84 2.06 16.51
C ASP A 23 -12.95 0.62 17.05
N GLU A 24 -11.86 0.05 17.56
CA GLU A 24 -11.86 -1.30 18.12
C GLU A 24 -12.85 -1.42 19.30
N SER A 25 -13.34 -0.28 19.81
CA SER A 25 -14.45 -0.21 20.75
C SER A 25 -15.85 -0.23 20.11
N ILE A 26 -16.02 -0.54 18.81
CA ILE A 26 -17.36 -0.60 18.17
C ILE A 26 -18.36 -1.60 18.77
N PRO A 27 -18.02 -2.65 19.56
CA PRO A 27 -19.06 -3.33 20.35
C PRO A 27 -19.72 -2.39 21.39
N MET A 28 -19.18 -1.18 21.59
CA MET A 28 -19.51 -0.22 22.64
C MET A 28 -19.68 1.24 22.21
N SER A 29 -19.05 1.68 21.13
CA SER A 29 -19.30 2.97 20.50
C SER A 29 -20.03 2.68 19.21
N ILE A 30 -21.34 2.98 19.20
CA ILE A 30 -22.13 3.12 17.97
C ILE A 30 -21.22 3.77 16.95
N ALA A 31 -20.89 3.07 15.85
CA ALA A 31 -19.97 3.54 14.83
C ALA A 31 -20.40 4.94 14.44
N SER A 32 -19.76 5.95 15.01
CA SER A 32 -20.27 7.29 14.88
C SER A 32 -19.94 7.72 13.46
N ASP A 33 -20.91 8.20 12.71
CA ASP A 33 -20.72 8.88 11.41
C ASP A 33 -19.85 10.16 11.52
N THR A 34 -19.07 10.30 12.60
CA THR A 34 -18.26 11.46 12.98
C THR A 34 -16.76 11.19 12.98
N SER A 35 -16.32 9.99 12.57
CA SER A 35 -14.90 9.72 12.36
C SER A 35 -14.44 10.33 11.04
N ILE A 36 -13.58 11.35 11.11
CA ILE A 36 -13.04 12.04 9.94
C ILE A 36 -11.62 11.56 9.72
N LEU A 37 -11.39 10.91 8.58
CA LEU A 37 -10.06 10.53 8.13
C LEU A 37 -9.49 11.63 7.25
N THR A 38 -8.46 12.30 7.72
CA THR A 38 -7.74 13.33 6.98
C THR A 38 -6.47 12.70 6.41
N PRO A 39 -6.26 12.68 5.09
CA PRO A 39 -5.12 11.99 4.46
C PRO A 39 -3.78 12.74 4.62
N GLY A 40 -3.75 13.92 5.23
CA GLY A 40 -2.57 14.80 5.28
C GLY A 40 -2.41 15.67 4.02
N PRO A 41 -1.28 16.39 3.88
CA PRO A 41 -0.19 16.53 4.85
C PRO A 41 -0.59 17.36 6.09
N PRO A 42 0.15 17.27 7.22
CA PRO A 42 1.37 16.48 7.38
C PRO A 42 1.14 15.06 7.92
N PHE A 43 -0.03 14.79 8.49
CA PHE A 43 -0.38 13.46 9.00
C PHE A 43 -1.61 12.91 8.30
N MET A 44 -1.54 11.65 7.92
CA MET A 44 -2.74 10.85 7.80
C MET A 44 -3.29 10.60 9.21
N LYS A 45 -4.41 11.25 9.55
CA LYS A 45 -5.02 11.22 10.89
C LYS A 45 -6.48 10.78 10.84
N LEU A 46 -6.85 9.88 11.74
CA LEU A 46 -8.25 9.60 12.06
C LEU A 46 -8.66 10.40 13.27
N THR A 47 -9.65 11.27 13.10
CA THR A 47 -10.20 12.08 14.18
C THR A 47 -11.58 11.54 14.56
N THR A 48 -11.76 11.16 15.82
CA THR A 48 -13.05 10.81 16.41
C THR A 48 -13.49 11.92 17.37
N PRO A 49 -14.71 11.91 17.93
CA PRO A 49 -15.11 12.88 18.97
C PRO A 49 -14.15 12.92 20.16
N LYS A 50 -13.55 11.79 20.55
CA LYS A 50 -12.73 11.65 21.76
C LYS A 50 -11.23 11.58 21.51
N SER A 51 -10.80 11.21 20.31
CA SER A 51 -9.39 10.89 20.04
C SER A 51 -8.90 11.29 18.65
N ILE A 52 -7.58 11.40 18.52
CA ILE A 52 -6.87 11.52 17.25
C ILE A 52 -5.89 10.35 17.15
N THR A 53 -5.94 9.59 16.06
CA THR A 53 -4.96 8.54 15.77
C THR A 53 -4.13 8.95 14.56
N LEU A 54 -2.81 9.02 14.74
CA LEU A 54 -1.85 9.35 13.69
C LEU A 54 -1.29 8.07 13.09
N PHE A 55 -1.48 7.92 11.78
CA PHE A 55 -1.12 6.70 11.06
C PHE A 55 0.16 6.84 10.28
N GLU A 56 0.29 7.88 9.46
CA GLU A 56 1.46 8.12 8.62
C GLU A 56 1.84 9.60 8.67
N TYR A 57 3.14 9.87 8.68
CA TYR A 57 3.69 11.21 8.47
C TYR A 57 4.08 11.35 7.00
N ASN A 58 3.31 12.15 6.26
CA ASN A 58 3.42 12.31 4.80
C ASN A 58 3.65 13.77 4.38
N ALA A 59 4.29 14.56 5.26
CA ALA A 59 4.72 15.91 4.91
C ALA A 59 5.62 15.88 3.65
N PRO A 60 5.52 16.88 2.74
CA PRO A 60 6.27 16.90 1.49
C PRO A 60 7.80 16.93 1.62
N LEU A 61 8.33 17.25 2.81
CA LEU A 61 9.76 17.25 3.18
C LEU A 61 9.88 16.78 4.64
N PRO A 62 9.85 15.47 4.91
CA PRO A 62 9.85 14.99 6.29
C PRO A 62 11.27 15.08 6.87
N GLU A 63 11.47 16.02 7.79
CA GLU A 63 12.67 16.11 8.64
C GLU A 63 12.28 15.84 10.10
N PRO A 64 13.16 15.24 10.92
CA PRO A 64 12.85 14.95 12.33
C PRO A 64 12.34 16.18 13.10
N GLU A 65 13.02 17.32 12.95
CA GLU A 65 12.65 18.57 13.64
C GLU A 65 11.30 19.12 13.17
N THR A 66 11.00 18.98 11.87
CA THR A 66 9.72 19.40 11.29
C THR A 66 8.58 18.48 11.72
N ALA A 67 8.82 17.16 11.77
CA ALA A 67 7.86 16.18 12.25
C ALA A 67 7.50 16.40 13.73
N GLU A 68 8.51 16.71 14.55
CA GLU A 68 8.35 17.06 15.96
C GLU A 68 7.53 18.35 16.12
N ARG A 69 7.83 19.41 15.34
CA ARG A 69 7.04 20.66 15.35
C ARG A 69 5.60 20.48 14.89
N GLU A 70 5.37 19.72 13.82
CA GLU A 70 4.01 19.47 13.31
C GLU A 70 3.21 18.57 14.27
N LEU A 71 3.87 17.62 14.93
CA LEU A 71 3.26 16.81 15.98
C LEU A 71 2.86 17.69 17.19
N GLN A 72 3.69 18.66 17.58
CA GLN A 72 3.33 19.66 18.60
C GLN A 72 2.06 20.43 18.23
N THR A 73 1.92 20.85 16.97
CA THR A 73 0.69 21.53 16.50
C THR A 73 -0.53 20.64 16.65
N VAL A 74 -0.42 19.34 16.31
CA VAL A 74 -1.53 18.39 16.49
C VAL A 74 -1.90 18.21 17.95
N VAL A 75 -0.92 18.18 18.85
CA VAL A 75 -1.17 18.12 20.31
C VAL A 75 -1.92 19.37 20.78
N GLN A 76 -1.49 20.56 20.34
CA GLN A 76 -2.15 21.82 20.68
C GLN A 76 -3.58 21.91 20.12
N GLU A 77 -3.81 21.44 18.89
CA GLU A 77 -5.15 21.34 18.30
C GLU A 77 -6.05 20.39 19.10
N ALA A 78 -5.52 19.25 19.53
CA ALA A 78 -6.23 18.27 20.33
C ALA A 78 -6.64 18.85 21.68
N ASP A 79 -5.73 19.55 22.36
CA ASP A 79 -5.98 20.22 23.64
C ASP A 79 -7.05 21.32 23.48
N ALA A 80 -6.93 22.15 22.45
CA ALA A 80 -7.88 23.23 22.17
C ALA A 80 -9.29 22.73 21.81
N THR A 81 -9.39 21.56 21.19
CA THR A 81 -10.67 20.93 20.81
C THR A 81 -11.19 19.93 21.85
N GLY A 82 -10.51 19.82 23.00
CA GLY A 82 -10.91 18.95 24.12
C GLY A 82 -10.84 17.46 23.80
N LYS A 83 -10.00 17.04 22.84
CA LYS A 83 -9.75 15.62 22.55
C LYS A 83 -8.98 15.01 23.71
N GLN A 84 -9.43 13.84 24.15
CA GLN A 84 -8.93 13.21 25.37
C GLN A 84 -7.74 12.27 25.14
N GLN A 85 -7.45 11.93 23.89
CA GLN A 85 -6.41 10.96 23.58
C GLN A 85 -5.79 11.16 22.20
N ILE A 86 -4.46 11.16 22.13
CA ILE A 86 -3.69 11.10 20.88
C ILE A 86 -2.91 9.79 20.86
N THR A 87 -3.04 9.02 19.78
CA THR A 87 -2.31 7.76 19.60
C THR A 87 -1.42 7.86 18.37
N ILE A 88 -0.14 7.50 18.52
CA ILE A 88 0.84 7.43 17.44
C ILE A 88 1.14 5.96 17.17
N GLN A 89 0.92 5.52 15.93
CA GLN A 89 1.14 4.15 15.53
C GLN A 89 2.52 4.03 14.87
N ILE A 90 3.55 3.82 15.71
CA ILE A 90 4.97 3.86 15.33
C ILE A 90 5.30 2.94 14.15
N GLU A 91 4.61 1.80 14.02
CA GLU A 91 4.86 0.83 12.95
C GLU A 91 4.39 1.29 11.56
N THR A 92 3.45 2.24 11.49
CA THR A 92 2.94 2.80 10.23
C THR A 92 3.42 4.24 9.98
N PHE A 93 4.15 4.81 10.95
CA PHE A 93 4.47 6.23 11.01
C PHE A 93 5.61 6.62 10.06
N GLY A 94 5.31 6.77 8.77
CA GLY A 94 6.16 7.45 7.77
C GLY A 94 7.64 7.04 7.71
N PRO A 95 8.49 7.78 6.96
CA PRO A 95 9.94 7.53 6.91
C PRO A 95 10.72 8.17 8.08
N VAL A 96 10.06 9.03 8.86
CA VAL A 96 10.66 9.80 9.96
C VAL A 96 9.83 9.56 11.22
N VAL A 97 10.47 8.97 12.23
CA VAL A 97 9.86 8.67 13.53
C VAL A 97 10.36 9.70 14.55
N PRO A 98 9.48 10.42 15.26
CA PRO A 98 9.86 11.35 16.32
C PRO A 98 10.69 10.65 17.38
N SER A 99 11.64 11.36 17.98
CA SER A 99 12.53 10.73 18.95
C SER A 99 11.76 10.28 20.20
N LYS A 100 12.14 9.14 20.81
CA LYS A 100 11.51 8.66 22.05
C LYS A 100 11.56 9.73 23.16
N LYS A 101 12.68 10.45 23.26
CA LYS A 101 12.87 11.55 24.21
C LYS A 101 11.86 12.68 23.98
N PHE A 102 11.61 13.03 22.72
CA PHE A 102 10.62 14.05 22.37
C PHE A 102 9.19 13.59 22.66
N LEU A 103 8.82 12.37 22.27
CA LEU A 103 7.49 11.81 22.56
C LEU A 103 7.20 11.79 24.06
N SER A 104 8.18 11.37 24.87
CA SER A 104 8.06 11.42 26.33
C SER A 104 7.95 12.85 26.87
N SER A 105 8.59 13.84 26.24
CA SER A 105 8.44 15.26 26.62
C SER A 105 7.03 15.81 26.36
N LEU A 106 6.29 15.23 25.41
CA LEU A 106 4.88 15.53 25.13
C LEU A 106 3.91 14.64 25.94
N GLY A 107 4.41 13.82 26.87
CA GLY A 107 3.58 12.96 27.71
C GLY A 107 3.12 11.66 27.06
N PHE A 108 3.63 11.30 25.88
CA PHE A 108 3.34 9.99 25.28
C PHE A 108 4.00 8.86 26.07
N VAL A 109 3.24 7.80 26.30
CA VAL A 109 3.71 6.55 26.92
C VAL A 109 3.72 5.46 25.87
N GLU A 110 4.85 4.77 25.73
CA GLU A 110 4.97 3.61 24.84
C GLU A 110 4.12 2.46 25.39
N GLN A 111 3.17 1.99 24.59
CA GLN A 111 2.35 0.81 24.89
C GLN A 111 2.55 -0.23 23.80
N LYS A 112 2.55 -1.51 24.17
CA LYS A 112 2.49 -2.59 23.18
C LYS A 112 1.10 -2.58 22.55
N GLY A 113 0.97 -1.97 21.38
CA GLY A 113 -0.28 -1.89 20.64
C GLY A 113 -0.71 -3.24 20.06
N GLN A 114 -1.99 -3.36 19.73
CA GLN A 114 -2.50 -4.51 18.97
C GLN A 114 -2.00 -4.42 17.52
N GLN A 115 -1.39 -5.48 17.01
CA GLN A 115 -0.88 -5.51 15.63
C GLN A 115 -1.96 -6.10 14.70
N VAL A 116 -2.33 -5.38 13.63
CA VAL A 116 -3.24 -5.95 12.62
C VAL A 116 -2.51 -7.01 11.82
N ARG A 117 -3.13 -8.18 11.74
CA ARG A 117 -2.64 -9.35 11.02
C ARG A 117 -3.58 -9.67 9.87
N ILE A 118 -3.00 -9.86 8.70
CA ILE A 118 -3.76 -10.13 7.49
C ILE A 118 -3.43 -11.52 6.97
N LYS A 119 -4.48 -12.28 6.71
CA LYS A 119 -4.40 -13.59 6.08
C LYS A 119 -4.97 -13.49 4.67
N ASN A 120 -4.14 -13.78 3.66
CA ASN A 120 -4.64 -14.02 2.31
C ASN A 120 -5.44 -15.32 2.30
N ILE A 121 -6.66 -15.28 1.77
CA ILE A 121 -7.59 -16.41 1.70
C ILE A 121 -7.91 -16.81 0.26
N ALA A 122 -7.37 -16.12 -0.76
CA ALA A 122 -7.61 -16.41 -2.17
C ALA A 122 -7.23 -17.85 -2.53
N ASN A 123 -6.02 -18.27 -2.13
CA ASN A 123 -5.45 -19.59 -2.44
C ASN A 123 -5.78 -20.68 -1.43
N VAL A 124 -6.53 -20.37 -0.37
CA VAL A 124 -7.04 -21.40 0.55
C VAL A 124 -8.06 -22.20 -0.26
N GLN A 125 -7.77 -23.47 -0.56
CA GLN A 125 -8.68 -24.31 -1.36
C GLN A 125 -10.10 -24.17 -0.81
N ASN A 126 -11.07 -23.92 -1.70
CA ASN A 126 -12.46 -24.04 -1.35
C ASN A 126 -12.66 -25.50 -0.97
N SER A 127 -12.61 -25.82 0.33
CA SER A 127 -13.40 -26.93 0.82
C SER A 127 -14.84 -26.53 0.52
N ASN A 128 -15.34 -26.94 -0.66
CA ASN A 128 -16.75 -26.85 -1.03
C ASN A 128 -17.56 -27.10 0.23
N GLY A 129 -18.40 -26.14 0.66
CA GLY A 129 -18.93 -25.98 2.01
C GLY A 129 -19.61 -27.20 2.65
N SER A 130 -18.87 -28.27 2.89
CA SER A 130 -19.41 -29.61 3.19
C SER A 130 -18.50 -30.46 4.08
N ASN A 131 -17.35 -29.96 4.55
CA ASN A 131 -16.65 -30.59 5.68
C ASN A 131 -15.65 -29.63 6.33
N ILE A 132 -16.15 -28.57 6.97
CA ILE A 132 -15.38 -27.96 8.06
C ILE A 132 -15.50 -28.96 9.21
N SER A 133 -14.41 -29.67 9.53
CA SER A 133 -14.42 -30.64 10.62
C SER A 133 -14.61 -29.91 11.96
N VAL A 134 -15.87 -29.76 12.38
CA VAL A 134 -16.18 -29.32 13.74
C VAL A 134 -15.79 -30.48 14.68
N PRO A 135 -15.05 -30.20 15.77
CA PRO A 135 -14.72 -31.23 16.75
C PRO A 135 -15.98 -31.95 17.25
N VAL A 136 -15.88 -33.27 17.47
CA VAL A 136 -16.99 -34.11 17.95
C VAL A 136 -17.56 -33.54 19.26
N GLY A 137 -18.89 -33.49 19.37
CA GLY A 137 -19.60 -32.92 20.52
C GLY A 137 -19.86 -31.41 20.43
N PHE A 138 -19.51 -30.78 19.31
CA PHE A 138 -19.76 -29.35 19.09
C PHE A 138 -20.47 -29.08 17.76
N GLU A 139 -21.19 -27.97 17.72
CA GLU A 139 -21.80 -27.42 16.52
C GLU A 139 -21.46 -25.94 16.36
N ILE A 140 -21.38 -25.45 15.13
CA ILE A 140 -21.18 -24.02 14.85
C ILE A 140 -22.47 -23.48 14.24
N LEU A 141 -23.00 -22.42 14.86
CA LEU A 141 -24.22 -21.76 14.43
C LEU A 141 -23.91 -20.33 13.99
N LYS A 142 -24.52 -19.94 12.88
CA LYS A 142 -24.65 -18.53 12.50
C LYS A 142 -25.85 -17.96 13.24
N VAL A 143 -25.66 -16.86 13.95
CA VAL A 143 -26.70 -16.25 14.80
C VAL A 143 -27.00 -14.82 14.38
N SER A 144 -28.25 -14.43 14.56
CA SER A 144 -28.82 -13.11 14.30
C SER A 144 -29.73 -12.70 15.47
N PRO A 145 -30.16 -11.43 15.56
CA PRO A 145 -31.10 -10.99 16.59
C PRO A 145 -32.39 -11.82 16.68
N ASP A 146 -32.82 -12.42 15.56
CA ASP A 146 -34.01 -13.28 15.49
C ASP A 146 -33.77 -14.73 15.95
N SER A 147 -32.54 -15.08 16.35
CA SER A 147 -32.14 -16.46 16.71
C SER A 147 -32.53 -16.86 18.15
N GLY A 148 -33.39 -16.10 18.83
CA GLY A 148 -33.90 -16.44 20.15
C GLY A 148 -32.80 -16.65 21.19
N SER A 149 -32.80 -17.79 21.88
CA SER A 149 -31.83 -18.12 22.93
C SER A 149 -30.37 -18.13 22.44
N ASP A 150 -30.14 -18.47 21.17
CA ASP A 150 -28.79 -18.49 20.61
C ASP A 150 -28.21 -17.06 20.46
N TRP A 151 -29.07 -16.06 20.29
CA TRP A 151 -28.65 -14.65 20.32
C TRP A 151 -28.23 -14.22 21.72
N THR A 152 -28.98 -14.65 22.75
CA THR A 152 -28.61 -14.40 24.14
C THR A 152 -27.28 -15.06 24.48
N GLU A 153 -27.07 -16.32 24.09
CA GLU A 153 -25.80 -17.01 24.29
C GLU A 153 -24.63 -16.32 23.59
N ARG A 154 -24.85 -15.75 22.41
CA ARG A 154 -23.85 -14.94 21.71
C ARG A 154 -23.46 -13.71 22.51
N LEU A 155 -24.38 -13.04 23.19
CA LEU A 155 -24.05 -11.90 24.04
C LEU A 155 -23.28 -12.36 25.28
N ASP A 156 -23.80 -13.38 25.96
CA ASP A 156 -23.26 -13.89 27.22
C ASP A 156 -21.83 -14.40 27.08
N ILE A 157 -21.52 -15.14 26.02
CA ILE A 157 -20.18 -15.70 25.79
C ILE A 157 -19.11 -14.62 25.65
N GLU A 158 -19.43 -13.50 25.00
CA GLU A 158 -18.51 -12.37 24.86
C GLU A 158 -18.35 -11.62 26.19
N ILE A 159 -19.46 -11.38 26.90
CA ILE A 159 -19.41 -10.79 28.25
C ILE A 159 -18.54 -11.63 29.20
N MET A 160 -18.69 -12.95 29.18
CA MET A 160 -17.90 -13.88 29.99
C MET A 160 -16.42 -13.88 29.61
N LEU A 161 -16.10 -13.91 28.32
CA LEU A 161 -14.72 -13.98 27.84
C LEU A 161 -13.91 -12.72 28.16
N PHE A 162 -14.55 -11.56 28.12
CA PHE A 162 -13.90 -10.27 28.32
C PHE A 162 -14.18 -9.63 29.69
N GLY A 163 -15.05 -10.22 30.51
CA GLY A 163 -15.34 -9.76 31.87
C GLY A 163 -15.97 -8.36 31.89
N TYR A 164 -16.93 -8.10 30.99
CA TYR A 164 -17.51 -6.77 30.87
C TYR A 164 -18.35 -6.37 32.10
N PRO A 165 -18.22 -5.13 32.61
CA PRO A 165 -19.08 -4.64 33.69
C PRO A 165 -20.53 -4.48 33.21
N PRO A 166 -21.54 -4.49 34.10
CA PRO A 166 -22.96 -4.48 33.71
C PRO A 166 -23.36 -3.33 32.77
N ALA A 167 -22.82 -2.12 33.00
CA ALA A 167 -23.06 -0.96 32.15
C ALA A 167 -22.52 -1.12 30.71
N HIS A 168 -21.51 -1.96 30.52
CA HIS A 168 -20.90 -2.29 29.24
C HIS A 168 -21.69 -3.41 28.55
N ALA A 169 -22.03 -4.47 29.29
CA ALA A 169 -22.87 -5.56 28.80
C ALA A 169 -24.20 -5.06 28.20
N ALA A 170 -24.82 -4.06 28.83
CA ALA A 170 -26.07 -3.44 28.35
C ALA A 170 -25.97 -2.78 26.97
N LYS A 171 -24.78 -2.40 26.51
CA LYS A 171 -24.56 -1.77 25.20
C LYS A 171 -24.28 -2.77 24.08
N LEU A 172 -24.00 -4.03 24.42
CA LEU A 172 -23.55 -5.04 23.47
C LEU A 172 -24.68 -5.45 22.50
N SER A 173 -25.91 -5.67 23.00
CA SER A 173 -27.04 -6.08 22.13
C SER A 173 -27.34 -5.05 21.05
N PRO A 174 -27.55 -3.75 21.37
CA PRO A 174 -27.79 -2.75 20.34
C PRO A 174 -26.64 -2.60 19.34
N ALA A 175 -25.39 -2.80 19.78
CA ALA A 175 -24.22 -2.72 18.90
C ALA A 175 -24.17 -3.90 17.92
N LEU A 176 -24.38 -5.13 18.39
CA LEU A 176 -24.38 -6.32 17.51
C LEU A 176 -25.60 -6.33 16.57
N GLU A 177 -26.76 -5.85 17.02
CA GLU A 177 -27.94 -5.66 16.15
C GLU A 177 -27.65 -4.65 15.02
N TYR A 178 -27.02 -3.52 15.36
CA TYR A 178 -26.58 -2.53 14.39
C TYR A 178 -25.59 -3.13 13.38
N MET A 179 -24.65 -3.95 13.84
CA MET A 179 -23.70 -4.66 12.98
C MET A 179 -24.42 -5.62 12.03
N HIS A 180 -25.33 -6.44 12.55
CA HIS A 180 -26.11 -7.38 11.75
C HIS A 180 -26.91 -6.67 10.65
N ALA A 181 -27.54 -5.53 10.96
CA ALA A 181 -28.30 -4.73 10.00
C ALA A 181 -27.44 -4.23 8.81
N ARG A 182 -26.11 -4.16 8.97
CA ARG A 182 -25.15 -3.74 7.92
C ARG A 182 -24.52 -4.91 7.18
N GLY A 183 -24.96 -6.14 7.45
CA GLY A 183 -24.46 -7.35 6.80
C GLY A 183 -23.20 -7.95 7.45
N ASP A 184 -22.84 -7.50 8.65
CA ASP A 184 -21.84 -8.16 9.51
C ASP A 184 -22.46 -9.44 10.10
N GLU A 185 -21.62 -10.42 10.44
CA GLU A 185 -22.05 -11.78 10.76
C GLU A 185 -21.48 -12.27 12.09
N HIS A 186 -22.32 -12.99 12.83
CA HIS A 186 -21.99 -13.51 14.15
C HIS A 186 -22.09 -15.04 14.16
N TYR A 187 -21.10 -15.67 14.77
CA TYR A 187 -21.01 -17.12 14.89
C TYR A 187 -20.75 -17.50 16.34
N ILE A 188 -21.40 -18.57 16.80
CA ILE A 188 -21.10 -19.24 18.07
C ILE A 188 -20.75 -20.69 17.80
N VAL A 189 -19.98 -21.29 18.72
CA VAL A 189 -19.78 -22.73 18.78
C VAL A 189 -20.42 -23.24 20.06
N LYS A 190 -21.36 -24.19 19.97
CA LYS A 190 -22.08 -24.74 21.12
C LYS A 190 -21.60 -26.15 21.44
N HIS A 191 -21.63 -26.51 22.72
CA HIS A 191 -21.42 -27.87 23.17
C HIS A 191 -22.77 -28.61 23.13
N LEU A 192 -22.87 -29.68 22.33
CA LEU A 192 -24.14 -30.37 22.06
C LEU A 192 -24.80 -30.91 23.34
N ASP A 193 -24.03 -31.55 24.23
CA ASP A 193 -24.60 -32.16 25.44
C ASP A 193 -25.02 -31.14 26.51
N ARG A 194 -24.36 -29.97 26.56
CA ARG A 194 -24.61 -28.94 27.57
C ARG A 194 -25.56 -27.85 27.06
N GLY A 195 -25.71 -27.74 25.74
CA GLY A 195 -26.51 -26.71 25.08
C GLY A 195 -25.95 -25.29 25.23
N VAL A 196 -24.70 -25.11 25.64
CA VAL A 196 -24.11 -23.78 25.92
C VAL A 196 -23.02 -23.40 24.92
N ALA A 197 -22.91 -22.11 24.63
CA ALA A 197 -21.83 -21.53 23.86
C ALA A 197 -20.46 -21.76 24.53
N ALA A 198 -19.57 -22.41 23.79
CA ALA A 198 -18.17 -22.63 24.14
C ALA A 198 -17.24 -21.54 23.60
N GLY A 199 -17.68 -20.76 22.61
CA GLY A 199 -16.92 -19.68 22.01
C GLY A 199 -17.70 -18.95 20.91
N TYR A 200 -17.11 -17.88 20.39
CA TYR A 200 -17.71 -17.06 19.34
C TYR A 200 -16.69 -16.48 18.37
N MET A 201 -17.17 -16.03 17.21
CA MET A 201 -16.47 -15.15 16.29
C MET A 201 -17.43 -14.13 15.66
N THR A 202 -16.95 -12.92 15.45
CA THR A 202 -17.68 -11.86 14.73
C THR A 202 -16.90 -11.38 13.54
N MET A 203 -17.53 -11.51 12.37
CA MET A 203 -17.01 -11.06 11.08
C MET A 203 -17.70 -9.78 10.67
N ARG A 204 -16.92 -8.86 10.15
CA ARG A 204 -17.41 -7.61 9.60
C ARG A 204 -16.97 -7.45 8.17
N TYR A 205 -17.82 -6.84 7.36
CA TYR A 205 -17.67 -6.74 5.91
C TYR A 205 -17.82 -5.32 5.36
N THR A 206 -17.54 -4.32 6.20
CA THR A 206 -17.65 -2.92 5.81
C THR A 206 -16.37 -2.42 5.14
N HIS A 207 -16.45 -1.30 4.40
CA HIS A 207 -15.28 -0.62 3.79
C HIS A 207 -14.43 -1.48 2.82
N GLY A 208 -15.03 -2.51 2.21
CA GLY A 208 -14.32 -3.40 1.29
C GLY A 208 -13.27 -4.29 1.97
N LEU A 209 -13.43 -4.55 3.27
CA LEU A 209 -12.55 -5.42 4.05
C LEU A 209 -13.36 -6.47 4.82
N ALA A 210 -12.88 -7.71 4.84
CA ALA A 210 -13.31 -8.71 5.81
C ALA A 210 -12.42 -8.63 7.06
N TYR A 211 -13.02 -8.35 8.22
CA TYR A 211 -12.29 -8.21 9.48
C TYR A 211 -12.92 -9.08 10.56
N LEU A 212 -12.07 -9.79 11.28
CA LEU A 212 -12.43 -10.55 12.46
C LEU A 212 -12.27 -9.64 13.68
N GLN A 213 -13.38 -9.11 14.19
CA GLN A 213 -13.36 -8.12 15.27
C GLN A 213 -13.24 -8.75 16.65
N GLY A 214 -14.04 -9.78 16.89
CA GLY A 214 -14.14 -10.44 18.19
C GLY A 214 -14.05 -11.94 17.99
N ALA A 215 -13.23 -12.60 18.80
CA ALA A 215 -13.08 -14.04 18.77
C ALA A 215 -12.61 -14.55 20.13
N GLY A 216 -13.20 -15.65 20.59
CA GLY A 216 -12.73 -16.29 21.80
C GLY A 216 -13.39 -17.63 22.04
N VAL A 217 -12.72 -18.45 22.84
CA VAL A 217 -13.19 -19.77 23.30
C VAL A 217 -12.90 -19.82 24.80
N LEU A 218 -13.90 -20.24 25.59
CA LEU A 218 -13.77 -20.36 27.04
C LEU A 218 -12.63 -21.31 27.39
N GLU A 219 -11.99 -21.06 28.52
CA GLU A 219 -10.76 -21.76 28.91
C GLU A 219 -10.93 -23.29 28.94
N GLU A 220 -12.07 -23.78 29.45
CA GLU A 220 -12.41 -25.21 29.52
C GLU A 220 -12.54 -25.90 28.14
N TYR A 221 -12.75 -25.13 27.07
CA TYR A 221 -12.88 -25.64 25.70
C TYR A 221 -11.67 -25.30 24.80
N ARG A 222 -10.63 -24.66 25.33
CA ARG A 222 -9.39 -24.37 24.58
C ARG A 222 -8.66 -25.67 24.21
N LYS A 223 -7.78 -25.58 23.20
CA LYS A 223 -7.00 -26.71 22.65
C LYS A 223 -7.82 -27.86 22.04
N LYS A 224 -9.14 -27.72 21.91
CA LYS A 224 -10.03 -28.68 21.22
C LYS A 224 -10.20 -28.40 19.72
N GLY A 225 -9.50 -27.41 19.16
CA GLY A 225 -9.59 -27.05 17.73
C GLY A 225 -10.75 -26.11 17.36
N LEU A 226 -11.58 -25.68 18.32
CA LEU A 226 -12.78 -24.87 18.07
C LEU A 226 -12.49 -23.52 17.39
N THR A 227 -11.41 -22.82 17.79
CA THR A 227 -11.00 -21.56 17.15
C THR A 227 -10.70 -21.75 15.66
N ARG A 228 -10.06 -22.87 15.29
CA ARG A 228 -9.76 -23.17 13.89
C ARG A 228 -11.02 -23.52 13.10
N ALA A 229 -11.95 -24.25 13.72
CA ALA A 229 -13.23 -24.59 13.11
C ALA A 229 -14.07 -23.33 12.84
N LEU A 230 -14.21 -22.44 13.82
CA LEU A 230 -14.87 -21.14 13.66
C LEU A 230 -14.20 -20.29 12.57
N LEU A 231 -12.87 -20.19 12.59
CA LEU A 231 -12.14 -19.42 11.58
C LEU A 231 -12.38 -19.95 10.16
N ASN A 232 -12.46 -21.27 9.97
CA ASN A 232 -12.73 -21.86 8.66
C ASN A 232 -14.14 -21.49 8.15
N VAL A 233 -15.14 -21.43 9.05
CA VAL A 233 -16.50 -20.97 8.69
C VAL A 233 -16.45 -19.51 8.23
N CYS A 234 -15.78 -18.65 9.00
CA CYS A 234 -15.61 -17.24 8.66
C CYS A 234 -14.84 -17.03 7.35
N VAL A 235 -13.81 -17.84 7.08
CA VAL A 235 -13.07 -17.80 5.80
C VAL A 235 -14.00 -18.16 4.65
N GLY A 236 -14.75 -19.26 4.77
CA GLY A 236 -15.71 -19.65 3.73
C GLY A 236 -16.77 -18.57 3.47
N ASP A 237 -17.26 -17.93 4.52
CA ASP A 237 -18.21 -16.83 4.41
C ASP A 237 -17.63 -15.60 3.70
N ALA A 238 -16.43 -15.16 4.10
CA ALA A 238 -15.73 -14.05 3.47
C ALA A 238 -15.48 -14.30 1.97
N LYS A 239 -15.10 -15.53 1.59
CA LYS A 239 -14.91 -15.90 0.17
C LYS A 239 -16.22 -15.85 -0.61
N ARG A 240 -17.34 -16.34 -0.05
CA ARG A 240 -18.66 -16.23 -0.70
C ARG A 240 -19.08 -14.78 -0.92
N LYS A 241 -18.68 -13.88 -0.02
CA LYS A 241 -18.89 -12.43 -0.15
C LYS A 241 -17.84 -11.71 -1.02
N GLY A 242 -16.93 -12.45 -1.67
CA GLY A 242 -15.97 -11.90 -2.64
C GLY A 242 -14.66 -11.37 -2.05
N PHE A 243 -14.39 -11.58 -0.75
CA PHE A 243 -13.16 -11.10 -0.12
C PHE A 243 -11.99 -12.06 -0.32
N THR A 244 -10.81 -11.49 -0.59
CA THR A 244 -9.55 -12.23 -0.84
C THR A 244 -8.61 -12.24 0.37
N SER A 245 -8.93 -11.50 1.43
CA SER A 245 -8.14 -11.42 2.66
C SER A 245 -9.00 -11.16 3.89
N ILE A 246 -8.56 -11.65 5.06
CA ILE A 246 -9.16 -11.33 6.37
C ILE A 246 -8.13 -10.66 7.27
N ALA A 247 -8.51 -9.55 7.89
CA ALA A 247 -7.73 -8.86 8.91
C ALA A 247 -8.22 -9.19 10.34
N THR A 248 -7.38 -9.05 11.35
CA THR A 248 -7.70 -9.24 12.78
C THR A 248 -6.62 -8.59 13.64
N THR A 249 -6.94 -8.24 14.88
CA THR A 249 -5.96 -7.90 15.92
C THR A 249 -5.96 -8.91 17.06
N GLY A 250 -4.88 -8.95 17.84
CA GLY A 250 -4.80 -9.74 19.07
C GLY A 250 -5.04 -8.87 20.30
N TRP A 251 -6.01 -9.26 21.13
CA TRP A 251 -6.32 -8.55 22.38
C TRP A 251 -5.23 -8.72 23.45
N ASN A 252 -4.53 -9.87 23.47
CA ASN A 252 -3.49 -10.18 24.44
C ASN A 252 -2.40 -11.10 23.85
N ASP A 253 -1.31 -11.30 24.59
CA ASP A 253 -0.17 -12.14 24.18
C ASP A 253 -0.56 -13.59 23.83
N ALA A 254 -1.59 -14.14 24.48
CA ALA A 254 -2.08 -15.49 24.20
C ALA A 254 -2.81 -15.56 22.85
N ALA A 255 -3.64 -14.56 22.55
CA ALA A 255 -4.30 -14.41 21.26
C ALA A 255 -3.28 -14.16 20.14
N GLU A 256 -2.28 -13.32 20.39
CA GLU A 256 -1.18 -13.05 19.45
C GLU A 256 -0.43 -14.34 19.05
N LYS A 257 -0.07 -15.19 20.02
CA LYS A 257 0.57 -16.50 19.77
C LYS A 257 -0.34 -17.46 19.02
N ALA A 258 -1.63 -17.49 19.36
CA ALA A 258 -2.60 -18.36 18.70
C ALA A 258 -2.77 -17.98 17.21
N TRP A 259 -2.84 -16.69 16.89
CA TRP A 259 -2.95 -16.21 15.51
C TRP A 259 -1.72 -16.53 14.67
N GLU A 260 -0.53 -16.37 15.25
CA GLU A 260 0.73 -16.72 14.61
C GLU A 260 0.81 -18.22 14.27
N ALA A 261 0.45 -19.09 15.22
CA ALA A 261 0.40 -20.54 15.01
C ALA A 261 -0.62 -20.97 13.93
N MET A 262 -1.65 -20.16 13.69
CA MET A 262 -2.66 -20.39 12.63
C MET A 262 -2.26 -19.82 11.26
N GLY A 263 -0.99 -19.44 11.09
CA GLY A 263 -0.40 -18.96 9.84
C GLY A 263 -0.76 -17.51 9.50
N ARG A 264 -1.29 -16.72 10.45
CA ARG A 264 -1.43 -15.27 10.27
C ARG A 264 -0.08 -14.61 10.50
N LYS A 265 0.61 -14.27 9.41
CA LYS A 265 1.86 -13.52 9.48
C LYS A 265 1.58 -12.13 10.08
N LYS A 266 2.45 -11.66 10.96
CA LYS A 266 2.52 -10.22 11.29
C LYS A 266 2.70 -9.49 9.97
N ARG A 267 1.78 -8.59 9.64
CA ARG A 267 1.96 -7.82 8.41
C ARG A 267 2.87 -6.65 8.72
N MET A 268 4.15 -6.81 8.40
CA MET A 268 4.99 -5.67 8.06
C MET A 268 4.47 -5.09 6.75
N ASN A 269 4.14 -3.81 6.77
CA ASN A 269 3.84 -2.91 5.65
C ASN A 269 2.66 -3.27 4.72
N ALA A 270 2.03 -2.22 4.17
CA ALA A 270 1.14 -2.28 3.01
C ALA A 270 1.74 -3.17 1.90
N PRO A 271 0.94 -3.77 0.98
CA PRO A 271 1.53 -4.57 -0.09
C PRO A 271 2.56 -3.71 -0.84
N ALA A 272 3.81 -4.16 -0.88
CA ALA A 272 4.94 -3.29 -1.22
C ALA A 272 4.90 -2.78 -2.66
N VAL A 273 4.32 -3.54 -3.61
CA VAL A 273 4.16 -3.15 -5.01
C VAL A 273 3.03 -3.99 -5.63
N THR A 274 2.16 -3.41 -6.47
CA THR A 274 1.14 -4.15 -7.24
C THR A 274 1.81 -5.21 -8.14
N PRO A 275 1.38 -6.49 -8.12
CA PRO A 275 1.93 -7.53 -9.00
C PRO A 275 1.78 -7.17 -10.48
N LEU A 276 2.76 -7.56 -11.31
CA LEU A 276 2.74 -7.27 -12.76
C LEU A 276 1.48 -7.79 -13.46
N ALA A 277 0.97 -8.94 -13.02
CA ALA A 277 -0.24 -9.55 -13.56
C ALA A 277 -1.52 -8.73 -13.31
N GLU A 278 -1.52 -7.91 -12.25
CA GLU A 278 -2.66 -7.09 -11.83
C GLU A 278 -2.63 -5.66 -12.41
N LEU A 279 -1.62 -5.34 -13.23
CA LEU A 279 -1.51 -4.03 -13.87
C LEU A 279 -2.54 -3.84 -14.98
N PRO A 280 -2.98 -2.58 -15.21
CA PRO A 280 -3.98 -2.26 -16.23
C PRO A 280 -3.48 -2.62 -17.64
N ARG A 281 -4.42 -3.03 -18.49
CA ARG A 281 -4.17 -3.37 -19.90
C ARG A 281 -4.84 -2.33 -20.83
N PRO A 282 -4.16 -1.87 -21.89
CA PRO A 282 -2.75 -2.12 -22.24
C PRO A 282 -1.78 -1.49 -21.22
N VAL A 283 -0.61 -2.09 -21.05
CA VAL A 283 0.42 -1.61 -20.11
C VAL A 283 1.24 -0.50 -20.79
N ARG A 284 1.27 0.69 -20.20
CA ARG A 284 2.02 1.86 -20.72
C ARG A 284 2.92 2.37 -19.60
N MET A 285 4.15 1.85 -19.58
CA MET A 285 5.12 2.03 -18.50
C MET A 285 6.16 3.09 -18.84
N ARG A 286 6.56 3.86 -17.83
CA ARG A 286 7.74 4.73 -17.88
C ARG A 286 8.62 4.50 -16.66
N ILE A 287 9.88 4.18 -16.89
CA ILE A 287 10.83 3.79 -15.85
C ILE A 287 11.77 4.96 -15.55
N CYS A 288 11.78 5.38 -14.29
CA CYS A 288 12.61 6.47 -13.79
C CYS A 288 13.59 5.99 -12.71
N GLY A 289 14.68 6.74 -12.53
CA GLY A 289 15.76 6.39 -11.61
C GLY A 289 17.08 7.04 -12.03
N LEU A 290 18.04 7.07 -11.09
CA LEU A 290 19.36 7.64 -11.35
C LEU A 290 20.10 6.93 -12.50
N SER A 291 21.07 7.61 -13.12
CA SER A 291 21.93 6.97 -14.12
C SER A 291 22.68 5.78 -13.50
N GLY A 292 22.71 4.63 -14.17
CA GLY A 292 23.28 3.39 -13.61
C GLY A 292 22.33 2.56 -12.72
N SER A 293 21.08 3.00 -12.49
CA SER A 293 20.09 2.19 -11.74
C SER A 293 19.62 0.93 -12.46
N GLY A 294 19.80 0.86 -13.79
CA GLY A 294 19.40 -0.28 -14.63
C GLY A 294 18.06 -0.11 -15.35
N LYS A 295 17.63 1.14 -15.59
CA LYS A 295 16.35 1.45 -16.29
C LYS A 295 16.23 0.76 -17.65
N SER A 296 17.25 0.88 -18.51
CA SER A 296 17.22 0.28 -19.85
C SER A 296 17.21 -1.24 -19.81
N THR A 297 17.98 -1.85 -18.90
CA THR A 297 17.92 -3.30 -18.67
C THR A 297 16.53 -3.75 -18.20
N LEU A 298 15.88 -2.97 -17.33
CA LEU A 298 14.52 -3.28 -16.89
C LEU A 298 13.50 -3.08 -18.01
N ALA A 299 13.61 -2.03 -18.81
CA ALA A 299 12.74 -1.77 -19.96
C ALA A 299 12.80 -2.93 -20.96
N ALA A 300 14.01 -3.34 -21.36
CA ALA A 300 14.21 -4.47 -22.27
C ALA A 300 13.57 -5.76 -21.70
N ARG A 301 13.83 -6.08 -20.43
CA ARG A 301 13.25 -7.27 -19.79
C ARG A 301 11.72 -7.22 -19.73
N LEU A 302 11.13 -6.06 -19.45
CA LEU A 302 9.68 -5.90 -19.40
C LEU A 302 9.06 -5.95 -20.79
N ALA A 303 9.70 -5.35 -21.79
CA ALA A 303 9.29 -5.42 -23.19
C ALA A 303 9.26 -6.87 -23.68
N ASP A 304 10.35 -7.62 -23.47
CA ASP A 304 10.44 -9.04 -23.84
C ASP A 304 9.38 -9.88 -23.13
N LYS A 305 9.22 -9.66 -21.81
CA LYS A 305 8.30 -10.46 -21.00
C LYS A 305 6.83 -10.19 -21.32
N LEU A 306 6.48 -8.96 -21.65
CA LEU A 306 5.09 -8.54 -21.89
C LEU A 306 4.74 -8.44 -23.38
N GLY A 307 5.70 -8.63 -24.28
CA GLY A 307 5.53 -8.43 -25.72
C GLY A 307 5.23 -6.97 -26.09
N LEU A 308 5.85 -6.02 -25.41
CA LEU A 308 5.62 -4.58 -25.59
C LEU A 308 6.76 -3.93 -26.38
N ALA A 309 6.50 -2.77 -26.99
CA ALA A 309 7.55 -1.94 -27.56
C ALA A 309 8.39 -1.28 -26.46
N ALA A 310 9.72 -1.31 -26.59
CA ALA A 310 10.65 -0.57 -25.75
C ALA A 310 11.08 0.73 -26.43
N GLY A 311 11.05 1.85 -25.70
CA GLY A 311 11.59 3.14 -26.13
C GLY A 311 12.70 3.60 -25.19
N GLU A 312 13.88 3.89 -25.74
CA GLU A 312 14.97 4.52 -24.99
C GLU A 312 14.88 6.04 -25.15
N GLU A 313 14.57 6.77 -24.07
CA GLU A 313 14.37 8.22 -24.16
C GLU A 313 15.65 8.92 -24.61
N ASP A 314 16.82 8.45 -24.18
CA ASP A 314 18.11 9.01 -24.57
C ASP A 314 18.30 8.94 -26.10
N ALA A 315 17.84 7.87 -26.76
CA ALA A 315 17.90 7.73 -28.22
C ALA A 315 16.99 8.72 -28.97
N TRP A 316 16.00 9.32 -28.31
CA TRP A 316 15.20 10.40 -28.91
C TRP A 316 15.87 11.77 -28.79
N HIS A 317 16.71 11.96 -27.76
CA HIS A 317 17.40 13.21 -27.46
C HIS A 317 18.74 13.32 -28.19
N PHE A 318 19.42 12.20 -28.43
CA PHE A 318 20.75 12.17 -29.04
C PHE A 318 20.71 11.37 -30.34
N THR A 319 20.34 11.99 -31.47
CA THR A 319 20.24 11.28 -32.77
C THR A 319 21.34 11.59 -33.77
N THR A 320 22.17 12.62 -33.55
CA THR A 320 23.21 13.00 -34.51
C THR A 320 24.51 13.42 -33.84
N GLY A 321 25.64 13.05 -34.44
CA GLY A 321 26.97 13.52 -34.05
C GLY A 321 27.79 12.56 -33.17
N ARG A 322 28.97 13.06 -32.78
CA ARG A 322 29.92 12.41 -31.85
C ARG A 322 29.93 13.04 -30.45
N ASP A 323 29.24 14.16 -30.31
CA ASP A 323 29.19 14.97 -29.10
C ASP A 323 27.85 14.73 -28.39
N PHE A 324 27.81 14.93 -27.07
CA PHE A 324 26.59 14.77 -26.24
C PHE A 324 25.61 15.95 -26.43
N THR A 325 25.36 16.35 -27.68
CA THR A 325 24.45 17.46 -28.02
C THR A 325 23.01 16.97 -28.11
N VAL A 326 22.12 17.59 -27.33
CA VAL A 326 20.69 17.29 -27.32
C VAL A 326 20.01 17.94 -28.53
N ASP A 327 19.19 17.19 -29.24
CA ASP A 327 18.37 17.69 -30.34
C ASP A 327 17.32 18.71 -29.87
N ALA A 328 16.80 19.51 -30.79
CA ALA A 328 15.78 20.52 -30.47
C ALA A 328 14.53 19.88 -29.84
N ALA A 329 14.05 20.46 -28.74
CA ALA A 329 12.94 19.93 -27.94
C ALA A 329 11.69 19.56 -28.76
N ALA A 330 11.33 20.36 -29.78
CA ALA A 330 10.20 20.07 -30.66
C ALA A 330 10.37 18.75 -31.43
N VAL A 331 11.60 18.46 -31.89
CA VAL A 331 11.93 17.22 -32.60
C VAL A 331 11.87 16.02 -31.64
N VAL A 332 12.41 16.19 -30.43
CA VAL A 332 12.36 15.15 -29.39
C VAL A 332 10.91 14.84 -28.99
N GLN A 333 10.09 15.86 -28.77
CA GLN A 333 8.65 15.72 -28.47
C GLN A 333 7.90 15.02 -29.60
N GLN A 334 8.19 15.35 -30.86
CA GLN A 334 7.59 14.70 -32.03
C GLN A 334 7.93 13.20 -32.07
N ARG A 335 9.19 12.83 -31.81
CA ARG A 335 9.63 11.42 -31.76
C ARG A 335 8.95 10.67 -30.63
N ALA A 336 8.93 11.25 -29.43
CA ALA A 336 8.26 10.67 -28.27
C ALA A 336 6.75 10.47 -28.52
N ARG A 337 6.09 11.43 -29.16
CA ARG A 337 4.66 11.35 -29.51
C ARG A 337 4.42 10.24 -30.53
N ALA A 338 5.17 10.24 -31.63
CA ALA A 338 5.05 9.22 -32.67
C ALA A 338 5.21 7.79 -32.09
N PHE A 339 6.19 7.57 -31.23
CA PHE A 339 6.37 6.29 -30.54
C PHE A 339 5.19 5.94 -29.63
N ALA A 340 4.76 6.87 -28.78
CA ALA A 340 3.70 6.61 -27.81
C ALA A 340 2.37 6.32 -28.50
N THR A 341 1.99 7.12 -29.51
CA THR A 341 0.75 6.95 -30.28
C THR A 341 0.75 5.63 -31.06
N ALA A 342 1.84 5.29 -31.75
CA ALA A 342 1.93 4.04 -32.52
C ALA A 342 1.77 2.78 -31.65
N ASN A 343 2.14 2.86 -30.37
CA ASN A 343 2.12 1.73 -29.44
C ASN A 343 0.99 1.81 -28.39
N ALA A 344 0.16 2.86 -28.40
CA ALA A 344 -0.84 3.10 -27.36
C ALA A 344 -1.83 1.94 -27.19
N ALA A 345 -2.26 1.31 -28.29
CA ALA A 345 -3.23 0.21 -28.27
C ALA A 345 -2.66 -1.10 -27.70
N ARG A 346 -1.37 -1.39 -27.97
CA ARG A 346 -0.70 -2.63 -27.51
C ARG A 346 -0.03 -2.46 -26.15
N GLY A 347 0.43 -1.24 -25.86
CA GLY A 347 1.25 -0.91 -24.70
C GLY A 347 2.71 -0.71 -25.07
N PHE A 348 3.45 -0.04 -24.19
CA PHE A 348 4.86 0.28 -24.35
C PHE A 348 5.57 0.40 -23.01
N VAL A 349 6.89 0.34 -23.03
CA VAL A 349 7.75 0.68 -21.90
C VAL A 349 8.82 1.68 -22.35
N THR A 350 8.99 2.77 -21.62
CA THR A 350 10.09 3.71 -21.87
C THR A 350 11.09 3.70 -20.73
N ASP A 351 12.39 3.80 -21.05
CA ASP A 351 13.42 4.10 -20.07
C ASP A 351 13.82 5.57 -20.15
N GLY A 352 13.74 6.26 -19.00
CA GLY A 352 14.03 7.68 -18.93
C GLY A 352 13.04 8.47 -18.10
N PHE A 353 13.40 9.72 -17.83
CA PHE A 353 12.52 10.67 -17.16
C PHE A 353 12.86 12.12 -17.51
N TRP A 354 13.03 12.38 -18.81
CA TRP A 354 13.34 13.71 -19.34
C TRP A 354 12.14 14.65 -19.21
N ARG A 355 12.38 15.88 -18.70
CA ARG A 355 11.34 16.84 -18.30
C ARG A 355 10.60 17.46 -19.48
N ASP A 356 11.30 17.73 -20.56
CA ASP A 356 10.83 18.36 -21.80
C ASP A 356 9.81 17.50 -22.57
N ILE A 357 9.81 16.18 -22.36
CA ILE A 357 8.81 15.25 -22.94
C ILE A 357 7.72 14.80 -21.94
N HIS A 358 7.67 15.39 -20.74
CA HIS A 358 6.62 15.08 -19.75
C HIS A 358 5.21 15.35 -20.28
N GLY A 359 5.02 16.47 -20.97
CA GLY A 359 3.74 16.84 -21.60
C GLY A 359 3.24 15.81 -22.62
N VAL A 360 4.14 15.04 -23.22
CA VAL A 360 3.80 14.03 -24.24
C VAL A 360 3.58 12.65 -23.61
N LEU A 361 4.48 12.19 -22.75
CA LEU A 361 4.43 10.81 -22.24
C LEU A 361 3.47 10.63 -21.05
N LEU A 362 3.49 11.55 -20.09
CA LEU A 362 2.75 11.36 -18.83
C LEU A 362 1.23 11.32 -18.95
N PRO A 363 0.60 12.01 -19.93
CA PRO A 363 -0.82 11.81 -20.20
C PRO A 363 -1.15 10.39 -20.67
N ARG A 364 -0.21 9.72 -21.34
CA ARG A 364 -0.41 8.42 -22.01
C ARG A 364 -0.03 7.23 -21.14
N VAL A 365 0.87 7.40 -20.17
CA VAL A 365 1.33 6.32 -19.30
C VAL A 365 0.32 6.01 -18.19
N ASN A 366 0.30 4.76 -17.76
CA ASN A 366 -0.53 4.29 -16.65
C ASN A 366 0.28 3.67 -15.51
N VAL A 367 1.57 3.40 -15.74
CA VAL A 367 2.46 2.87 -14.72
C VAL A 367 3.78 3.63 -14.75
N VAL A 368 4.20 4.18 -13.62
CA VAL A 368 5.55 4.72 -13.42
C VAL A 368 6.31 3.80 -12.49
N VAL A 369 7.50 3.37 -12.91
CA VAL A 369 8.39 2.54 -12.09
C VAL A 369 9.57 3.40 -11.63
N ALA A 370 9.77 3.53 -10.33
CA ALA A 370 10.85 4.31 -9.74
C ALA A 370 11.90 3.38 -9.10
N LEU A 371 13.11 3.42 -9.65
CA LEU A 371 14.28 2.72 -9.11
C LEU A 371 15.04 3.66 -8.17
N ASP A 372 14.69 3.62 -6.89
CA ASP A 372 15.21 4.50 -5.84
C ASP A 372 16.27 3.77 -4.99
N TYR A 373 17.33 3.33 -5.66
CA TYR A 373 18.39 2.53 -5.03
C TYR A 373 19.40 3.41 -4.27
N PRO A 374 20.01 2.89 -3.20
CA PRO A 374 21.10 3.57 -2.49
C PRO A 374 22.24 3.96 -3.42
N LEU A 375 22.85 5.12 -3.17
CA LEU A 375 23.92 5.66 -4.00
C LEU A 375 25.05 4.66 -4.25
N GLY A 376 25.48 3.90 -3.22
CA GLY A 376 26.55 2.92 -3.36
C GLY A 376 26.24 1.83 -4.40
N VAL A 377 24.98 1.39 -4.50
CA VAL A 377 24.55 0.39 -5.49
C VAL A 377 24.60 0.96 -6.90
N VAL A 378 24.06 2.18 -7.08
CA VAL A 378 24.00 2.86 -8.37
C VAL A 378 25.40 3.24 -8.85
N LEU A 379 26.23 3.78 -7.96
CA LEU A 379 27.60 4.18 -8.23
C LEU A 379 28.47 2.99 -8.63
N TRP A 380 28.40 1.88 -7.89
CA TRP A 380 29.16 0.67 -8.23
C TRP A 380 28.79 0.15 -9.62
N ARG A 381 27.49 0.07 -9.93
CA ARG A 381 27.00 -0.34 -11.25
C ARG A 381 27.47 0.60 -12.36
N LEU A 382 27.43 1.90 -12.10
CA LEU A 382 27.90 2.90 -13.04
C LEU A 382 29.39 2.76 -13.31
N VAL A 383 30.22 2.61 -12.27
CA VAL A 383 31.67 2.40 -12.41
C VAL A 383 31.98 1.19 -13.29
N VAL A 384 31.38 0.03 -12.98
CA VAL A 384 31.62 -1.21 -13.74
C VAL A 384 31.19 -1.05 -15.20
N ARG A 385 30.01 -0.46 -15.44
CA ARG A 385 29.49 -0.22 -16.79
C ARG A 385 30.39 0.73 -17.59
N THR A 386 30.74 1.87 -17.00
CA THR A 386 31.55 2.90 -17.66
C THR A 386 32.95 2.40 -17.96
N PHE A 387 33.54 1.62 -17.06
CA PHE A 387 34.83 0.98 -17.31
C PHE A 387 34.76 0.04 -18.53
N TRP A 388 33.73 -0.82 -18.57
CA TRP A 388 33.57 -1.77 -19.66
C TRP A 388 33.28 -1.09 -21.01
N ARG A 389 32.45 -0.03 -21.03
CA ARG A 389 32.17 0.75 -22.25
C ARG A 389 33.36 1.58 -22.74
N CYS A 390 34.12 2.17 -21.82
CA CYS A 390 35.37 2.84 -22.18
C CYS A 390 36.36 1.88 -22.84
N TRP A 391 36.40 0.63 -22.37
CA TRP A 391 37.26 -0.42 -22.92
C TRP A 391 36.77 -0.95 -24.28
N THR A 392 35.47 -1.22 -24.41
CA THR A 392 34.90 -1.81 -25.63
C THR A 392 34.61 -0.80 -26.73
N LYS A 393 34.59 0.50 -26.41
CA LYS A 393 34.26 1.59 -27.36
C LYS A 393 32.95 1.37 -28.11
N GLN A 394 31.97 0.77 -27.44
CA GLN A 394 30.65 0.56 -28.01
C GLN A 394 29.95 1.90 -28.27
N PRO A 395 29.41 2.11 -29.48
CA PRO A 395 28.57 3.26 -29.78
C PRO A 395 27.29 3.24 -28.93
N LEU A 396 26.81 4.43 -28.56
CA LEU A 396 25.57 4.61 -27.79
C LEU A 396 24.42 4.99 -28.72
N TRP A 397 23.23 4.45 -28.47
CA TRP A 397 21.96 4.91 -29.09
C TRP A 397 21.96 4.92 -30.64
N ASP A 398 22.66 3.98 -31.26
CA ASP A 398 22.89 3.93 -32.72
C ASP A 398 23.52 5.21 -33.30
N THR A 399 24.28 5.94 -32.48
CA THR A 399 25.09 7.11 -32.87
C THR A 399 26.59 6.80 -32.86
N ASP A 400 27.42 7.76 -33.28
CA ASP A 400 28.89 7.65 -33.16
C ASP A 400 29.42 8.01 -31.75
N ILE A 401 28.53 8.26 -30.76
CA ILE A 401 28.92 8.65 -29.39
C ILE A 401 29.54 7.45 -28.67
N THR A 402 30.75 7.63 -28.10
CA THR A 402 31.43 6.62 -27.30
C THR A 402 31.90 7.19 -25.96
N GLU A 403 31.91 6.36 -24.91
CA GLU A 403 32.43 6.79 -23.60
C GLU A 403 33.97 6.84 -23.62
N SER A 404 34.56 7.92 -23.09
CA SER A 404 36.01 8.08 -22.98
C SER A 404 36.48 8.21 -21.53
N PHE A 405 37.58 7.53 -21.19
CA PHE A 405 38.13 7.51 -19.83
C PHE A 405 38.54 8.91 -19.34
N LEU A 406 39.11 9.73 -20.23
CA LEU A 406 39.54 11.11 -19.94
C LEU A 406 38.36 12.02 -19.60
N GLN A 407 37.24 11.90 -20.32
CA GLN A 407 36.02 12.66 -20.05
C GLN A 407 35.35 12.22 -18.73
N GLN A 408 35.42 10.93 -18.42
CA GLN A 408 34.86 10.37 -17.18
C GLN A 408 35.74 10.61 -15.93
N ALA A 409 37.03 10.91 -16.11
CA ALA A 409 37.94 11.32 -15.01
C ALA A 409 37.74 12.79 -14.58
N GLN A 410 37.13 13.62 -15.42
CA GLN A 410 36.87 15.03 -15.13
C GLN A 410 35.53 15.22 -14.40
N LEU A 411 35.47 14.88 -13.11
CA LEU A 411 34.24 14.98 -12.28
C LEU A 411 33.57 16.37 -12.29
N TRP A 412 34.35 17.40 -12.60
CA TRP A 412 33.97 18.81 -12.67
C TRP A 412 33.25 19.21 -13.97
N HIS A 413 33.34 18.39 -15.03
CA HIS A 413 32.71 18.69 -16.32
C HIS A 413 31.18 18.47 -16.24
N GLU A 414 30.41 19.31 -16.92
CA GLU A 414 28.94 19.22 -16.94
C GLU A 414 28.47 17.88 -17.53
N ASP A 415 29.22 17.37 -18.51
CA ASP A 415 28.97 16.10 -19.22
C ASP A 415 29.53 14.85 -18.52
N ASN A 416 30.16 14.98 -17.34
CA ASN A 416 30.67 13.81 -16.62
C ASN A 416 29.52 13.02 -15.97
N ILE A 417 29.43 11.71 -16.25
CA ILE A 417 28.31 10.88 -15.81
C ILE A 417 28.30 10.66 -14.29
N PHE A 418 29.47 10.64 -13.64
CA PHE A 418 29.61 10.54 -12.19
C PHE A 418 29.28 11.87 -11.51
N GLY A 419 29.75 12.98 -12.08
CA GLY A 419 29.37 14.32 -11.65
C GLY A 419 27.86 14.52 -11.75
N HIS A 420 27.26 14.14 -12.87
CA HIS A 420 25.81 14.18 -13.08
C HIS A 420 25.05 13.26 -12.11
N LEU A 421 25.55 12.05 -11.84
CA LEU A 421 24.97 11.14 -10.84
C LEU A 421 24.99 11.77 -9.44
N LEU A 422 26.14 12.30 -9.01
CA LEU A 422 26.32 12.90 -7.69
C LEU A 422 25.47 14.17 -7.53
N ARG A 423 25.45 15.05 -8.54
CA ARG A 423 24.56 16.23 -8.59
C ARG A 423 23.09 15.80 -8.53
N SER A 424 22.68 14.84 -9.36
CA SER A 424 21.31 14.33 -9.37
C SER A 424 20.91 13.68 -8.06
N TRP A 425 21.81 12.92 -7.42
CA TRP A 425 21.57 12.32 -6.11
C TRP A 425 21.50 13.39 -5.02
N TRP A 426 22.41 14.37 -5.02
CA TRP A 426 22.41 15.48 -4.08
C TRP A 426 21.12 16.31 -4.19
N HIS A 427 20.70 16.66 -5.41
CA HIS A 427 19.43 17.36 -5.64
C HIS A 427 18.21 16.52 -5.24
N ALA A 428 18.22 15.20 -5.45
CA ALA A 428 17.13 14.34 -5.02
C ALA A 428 17.09 14.15 -3.49
N ARG A 429 18.25 14.21 -2.81
CA ARG A 429 18.37 13.91 -1.38
C ARG A 429 18.30 15.15 -0.47
N PHE A 430 18.85 16.27 -0.92
CA PHE A 430 19.00 17.51 -0.15
C PHE A 430 18.36 18.73 -0.83
N GLY A 431 17.97 18.62 -2.11
CA GLY A 431 17.10 19.61 -2.75
C GLY A 431 15.63 19.33 -2.47
N ALA A 432 14.75 20.28 -2.77
CA ALA A 432 13.32 19.99 -2.84
C ALA A 432 13.13 18.87 -3.86
N ASP A 433 12.68 17.68 -3.43
CA ASP A 433 12.50 16.51 -4.30
C ASP A 433 11.32 16.72 -5.27
N GLU A 434 11.48 17.62 -6.23
CA GLU A 434 10.49 17.92 -7.26
C GLU A 434 10.16 16.68 -8.08
N ARG A 435 11.12 15.76 -8.27
CA ARG A 435 10.91 14.53 -9.05
C ARG A 435 10.02 13.53 -8.32
N GLY A 436 10.21 13.33 -7.01
CA GLY A 436 9.32 12.53 -6.17
C GLY A 436 7.93 13.14 -6.05
N LYS A 437 7.87 14.42 -5.70
CA LYS A 437 6.61 15.18 -5.60
C LYS A 437 5.82 15.13 -6.90
N MET A 438 6.48 15.31 -8.03
CA MET A 438 5.83 15.28 -9.33
C MET A 438 5.29 13.89 -9.71
N ARG A 439 5.98 12.80 -9.34
CA ARG A 439 5.45 11.44 -9.55
C ARG A 439 4.20 11.19 -8.71
N GLU A 440 4.19 11.67 -7.48
CA GLU A 440 3.06 11.54 -6.57
C GLU A 440 1.88 12.41 -7.00
N LEU A 441 2.16 13.64 -7.46
CA LEU A 441 1.17 14.51 -8.09
C LEU A 441 0.60 13.90 -9.37
N TRP A 442 1.44 13.36 -10.25
CA TRP A 442 1.00 12.64 -11.45
C TRP A 442 0.10 11.43 -11.11
N LEU A 443 0.44 10.69 -10.06
CA LEU A 443 -0.37 9.57 -9.60
C LEU A 443 -1.75 10.04 -9.12
N ARG A 444 -1.78 11.17 -8.39
CA ARG A 444 -3.00 11.73 -7.77
C ARG A 444 -3.92 12.43 -8.78
N GLU A 445 -3.35 13.26 -9.64
CA GLU A 445 -4.06 14.22 -10.47
C GLU A 445 -4.03 13.87 -11.96
N GLY A 446 -3.19 12.91 -12.35
CA GLY A 446 -2.83 12.69 -13.75
C GLY A 446 -1.91 13.80 -14.28
N TRP A 447 -1.83 13.91 -15.61
CA TRP A 447 -1.12 15.01 -16.27
C TRP A 447 -2.10 15.72 -17.20
N PRO A 448 -1.99 17.06 -17.39
CA PRO A 448 -2.77 17.77 -18.40
C PRO A 448 -2.65 17.08 -19.76
N LEU A 449 -3.76 17.00 -20.50
CA LEU A 449 -3.76 16.40 -21.83
C LEU A 449 -2.75 17.10 -22.74
N ASP A 450 -2.10 16.31 -23.60
CA ASP A 450 -1.19 16.82 -24.61
C ASP A 450 -1.99 17.67 -25.62
N PRO A 451 -1.80 19.01 -25.66
CA PRO A 451 -2.65 19.91 -26.43
C PRO A 451 -2.53 19.69 -27.95
N ASP A 452 -1.41 19.13 -28.38
CA ASP A 452 -1.14 18.84 -29.79
C ASP A 452 -1.37 17.35 -30.12
N SER A 453 -2.08 16.61 -29.26
CA SER A 453 -2.50 15.24 -29.56
C SER A 453 -3.61 15.25 -30.60
N GLU A 454 -3.40 14.57 -31.73
CA GLU A 454 -4.40 14.45 -32.80
C GLU A 454 -5.60 13.57 -32.41
N ASP A 455 -5.42 12.65 -31.45
CA ASP A 455 -6.48 11.80 -30.89
C ASP A 455 -6.59 11.99 -29.36
N PRO A 456 -7.72 12.50 -28.85
CA PRO A 456 -7.97 12.59 -27.41
C PRO A 456 -7.96 11.23 -26.69
N ASN A 457 -8.26 10.13 -27.38
CA ASN A 457 -8.29 8.78 -26.80
C ASN A 457 -6.91 8.13 -26.66
N ASP A 458 -5.86 8.78 -27.17
CA ASP A 458 -4.47 8.33 -27.00
C ASP A 458 -4.03 8.43 -25.53
N CYS A 459 -4.60 9.37 -24.78
CA CYS A 459 -4.31 9.56 -23.36
C CYS A 459 -4.94 8.48 -22.48
N TRP A 460 -4.29 8.19 -21.34
CA TRP A 460 -4.80 7.22 -20.38
C TRP A 460 -5.79 7.86 -19.43
N HIS A 461 -7.00 7.30 -19.35
CA HIS A 461 -8.07 7.78 -18.46
C HIS A 461 -8.37 6.82 -17.29
N GLY A 462 -7.71 5.66 -17.24
CA GLY A 462 -7.91 4.64 -16.22
C GLY A 462 -7.05 4.82 -14.96
N PRO A 463 -6.99 3.79 -14.09
CA PRO A 463 -6.17 3.82 -12.88
C PRO A 463 -4.69 3.96 -13.22
N ARG A 464 -3.95 4.70 -12.38
CA ARG A 464 -2.50 4.93 -12.48
C ARG A 464 -1.78 4.25 -11.33
N TYR A 465 -0.56 3.79 -11.57
CA TYR A 465 0.25 3.08 -10.58
C TYR A 465 1.65 3.65 -10.51
N LEU A 466 2.15 3.86 -9.30
CA LEU A 466 3.53 4.23 -9.01
C LEU A 466 4.19 3.10 -8.24
N LEU A 467 5.12 2.38 -8.88
CA LEU A 467 5.83 1.26 -8.30
C LEU A 467 7.22 1.75 -7.86
N LYS A 468 7.51 1.74 -6.56
CA LYS A 468 8.80 2.19 -6.01
C LYS A 468 9.62 0.99 -5.52
N PHE A 469 10.86 0.87 -5.98
CA PHE A 469 11.79 -0.17 -5.57
C PHE A 469 13.00 0.47 -4.89
N LYS A 470 13.26 0.10 -3.63
CA LYS A 470 14.39 0.61 -2.85
C LYS A 470 15.61 -0.30 -2.95
N HIS A 471 15.42 -1.56 -3.35
CA HIS A 471 16.51 -2.50 -3.51
C HIS A 471 16.37 -3.37 -4.77
N PRO A 472 17.45 -3.70 -5.49
CA PRO A 472 17.38 -4.55 -6.68
C PRO A 472 16.75 -5.93 -6.46
N ARG A 473 16.86 -6.48 -5.24
CA ARG A 473 16.22 -7.76 -4.89
C ARG A 473 14.69 -7.66 -4.92
N GLU A 474 14.12 -6.55 -4.47
CA GLU A 474 12.66 -6.31 -4.51
C GLU A 474 12.16 -6.30 -5.96
N LEU A 475 12.93 -5.68 -6.86
CA LEU A 475 12.63 -5.66 -8.29
C LEU A 475 12.67 -7.07 -8.89
N GLU A 476 13.69 -7.87 -8.57
CA GLU A 476 13.80 -9.25 -9.08
C GLU A 476 12.67 -10.15 -8.56
N GLU A 477 12.29 -10.01 -7.29
CA GLU A 477 11.16 -10.73 -6.72
C GLU A 477 9.84 -10.36 -7.42
N TRP A 478 9.63 -9.07 -7.69
CA TRP A 478 8.47 -8.59 -8.43
C TRP A 478 8.44 -9.12 -9.88
N LEU A 479 9.58 -9.15 -10.56
CA LEU A 479 9.68 -9.72 -11.91
C LEU A 479 9.47 -11.23 -11.95
N ARG A 480 9.84 -11.97 -10.89
CA ARG A 480 9.63 -13.42 -10.78
C ARG A 480 8.19 -13.80 -10.44
N ALA A 481 7.49 -12.96 -9.69
CA ALA A 481 6.11 -13.18 -9.26
C ALA A 481 5.07 -12.99 -10.38
N ALA A 482 5.52 -12.86 -11.62
CA ALA A 482 4.77 -12.29 -12.73
C ALA A 482 4.76 -13.18 -13.97
#